data_AF-A0A417H9L3-F1
#
_entry.id   AF-A0A417H9L3-F1
#
_cell.length_a   1.000
_cell.length_b   1.000
_cell.length_c   1.000
_cell.angle_alpha   90.00
_cell.angle_beta   90.00
_cell.angle_gamma   90.00
#
_symmetry.space_group_name_H-M   'P 1'
#
loop_
_entity.id
_entity.type
_entity.pdbx_description
1 polymer ?
#
loop_
_entity_poly.entity_id
_entity_poly.type
_entity_poly.pdbx_seq_one_letter_code
_entity_poly.pdbx_strand_id
1 'polypeptide(L)'
;LTFLGQIPRVLEFENTHSKVVTKLNGDWEEDKLLDDTSLVFDGEEGLVILSGWAHAGICNTVEAAKAITGKSKIQDIVGGFHLLHPTEERMDKTANYLSQLGLSHITPCHCTDFPSRCRIHQAVPVRPIGSGSVLEYR
;
A
#
# COMPACT_ATOMS: atom_id res chain seq x y z
N LEU A 1 10.12 4.88 13.84
CA LEU A 1 8.81 4.96 13.14
C LEU A 1 8.71 6.34 12.53
N THR A 2 8.43 6.42 11.22
CA THR A 2 8.47 7.66 10.45
C THR A 2 7.15 7.83 9.70
N PHE A 3 6.60 9.04 9.76
CA PHE A 3 5.43 9.44 8.98
C PHE A 3 5.86 9.84 7.57
N LEU A 4 5.23 9.27 6.54
CA LEU A 4 5.66 9.48 5.14
C LEU A 4 5.17 10.79 4.53
N GLY A 5 4.19 11.47 5.15
CA GLY A 5 3.54 12.63 4.54
C GLY A 5 2.70 12.24 3.32
N GLN A 6 2.45 13.19 2.44
CA GLN A 6 1.76 12.92 1.18
C GLN A 6 2.55 11.91 0.33
N ILE A 7 1.88 10.84 -0.12
CA ILE A 7 2.49 9.83 -0.98
C ILE A 7 2.54 10.32 -2.45
N PRO A 8 3.73 10.41 -3.06
CA PRO A 8 3.85 10.75 -4.48
C PRO A 8 3.30 9.64 -5.38
N ARG A 9 2.52 10.03 -6.39
CA ARG A 9 1.86 9.15 -7.36
C ARG A 9 2.75 8.88 -8.59
N VAL A 10 3.85 8.17 -8.40
CA VAL A 10 4.91 7.97 -9.42
C VAL A 10 4.65 6.77 -10.34
N LEU A 11 3.85 5.79 -9.90
CA LEU A 11 3.47 4.61 -10.68
C LEU A 11 2.09 4.81 -11.30
N GLU A 12 2.06 4.99 -12.63
CA GLU A 12 0.84 5.31 -13.37
C GLU A 12 -0.28 4.29 -13.20
N PHE A 13 0.06 3.01 -13.02
CA PHE A 13 -0.95 1.95 -12.90
C PHE A 13 -1.73 1.95 -11.58
N GLU A 14 -1.29 2.73 -10.58
CA GLU A 14 -2.03 2.97 -9.34
C GLU A 14 -2.77 4.32 -9.34
N ASN A 15 -2.58 5.15 -10.37
CA ASN A 15 -3.17 6.49 -10.45
C ASN A 15 -4.61 6.41 -10.97
N THR A 16 -5.51 5.93 -10.10
CA THR A 16 -6.95 5.84 -10.40
C THR A 16 -7.69 7.09 -9.96
N HIS A 17 -8.80 7.40 -10.64
CA HIS A 17 -9.75 8.42 -10.18
C HIS A 17 -10.37 8.05 -8.83
N SER A 18 -10.45 9.03 -7.95
CA SER A 18 -11.17 8.96 -6.70
C SER A 18 -12.68 9.00 -6.96
N LYS A 19 -13.43 8.21 -6.20
CA LYS A 19 -14.90 8.30 -6.17
C LYS A 19 -15.40 9.30 -5.11
N VAL A 20 -14.47 9.93 -4.39
CA VAL A 20 -14.75 10.93 -3.37
C VAL A 20 -14.79 12.31 -4.02
N VAL A 21 -15.72 13.14 -3.58
CA VAL A 21 -15.83 14.53 -4.02
C VAL A 21 -15.62 15.45 -2.83
N THR A 22 -14.97 16.58 -3.10
CA THR A 22 -14.77 17.65 -2.13
C THR A 22 -15.35 18.95 -2.67
N LYS A 23 -15.68 19.88 -1.77
CA LYS A 23 -16.21 21.18 -2.15
C LYS A 23 -15.09 22.21 -2.08
N LEU A 24 -14.59 22.64 -3.24
CA LEU A 24 -13.58 23.66 -3.35
C LEU A 24 -14.18 24.92 -3.98
N ASN A 25 -14.01 26.07 -3.32
CA ASN A 25 -14.50 27.37 -3.81
C ASN A 25 -15.99 27.45 -4.19
N GLY A 26 -16.82 26.55 -3.65
CA GLY A 26 -18.26 26.52 -3.92
C GLY A 26 -18.69 25.41 -4.87
N ASP A 27 -17.76 24.84 -5.63
CA ASP A 27 -18.01 23.79 -6.62
C ASP A 27 -17.61 22.41 -6.08
N TRP A 28 -18.30 21.37 -6.55
CA TRP A 28 -17.94 19.99 -6.26
C TRP A 28 -16.94 19.49 -7.29
N GLU A 29 -15.80 19.03 -6.83
CA GLU A 29 -14.75 18.44 -7.66
C GLU A 29 -14.27 17.10 -7.06
N GLU A 30 -13.55 16.32 -7.87
CA GLU A 30 -12.92 15.07 -7.43
C GLU A 30 -11.90 15.34 -6.32
N ASP A 31 -12.05 14.67 -5.18
CA ASP A 31 -11.06 14.71 -4.11
C ASP A 31 -9.89 13.79 -4.45
N LYS A 32 -8.71 14.38 -4.68
CA LYS A 32 -7.49 13.65 -5.03
C LYS A 32 -6.87 12.90 -3.84
N LEU A 33 -7.40 13.09 -2.63
CA LEU A 33 -6.95 12.46 -1.38
C LEU A 33 -5.44 12.67 -1.18
N LEU A 34 -5.01 13.94 -1.27
CA LEU A 34 -3.59 14.31 -1.16
C LEU A 34 -3.04 14.14 0.27
N ASP A 35 -3.93 13.96 1.24
CA ASP A 35 -3.64 13.62 2.63
C ASP A 35 -3.38 12.12 2.85
N ASP A 36 -3.55 11.27 1.82
CA ASP A 36 -3.22 9.85 1.91
C ASP A 36 -1.74 9.66 2.26
N THR A 37 -1.51 8.86 3.29
CA THR A 37 -0.22 8.70 3.95
C THR A 37 -0.09 7.33 4.59
N SER A 38 1.10 7.03 5.09
CA SER A 38 1.42 5.77 5.76
C SER A 38 2.58 5.97 6.72
N LEU A 39 2.85 4.95 7.54
CA LEU A 39 4.02 4.93 8.42
C LEU A 39 5.03 3.92 7.90
N VAL A 40 6.32 4.18 8.15
CA VAL A 40 7.37 3.20 7.96
C VAL A 40 8.14 2.99 9.26
N PHE A 41 8.27 1.74 9.67
CA PHE A 41 9.20 1.32 10.70
C PHE A 41 10.47 0.82 10.01
N ASP A 42 11.61 1.39 10.40
CA ASP A 42 12.91 1.01 9.88
C ASP A 42 13.54 0.01 10.85
N GLY A 43 13.35 -1.28 10.57
CA GLY A 43 13.84 -2.38 11.39
C GLY A 43 15.20 -2.91 10.92
N GLU A 44 15.76 -3.83 11.70
CA GLU A 44 17.02 -4.51 11.43
C GLU A 44 16.96 -5.36 10.14
N GLU A 45 15.81 -5.98 9.87
CA GLU A 45 15.63 -6.86 8.71
C GLU A 45 15.16 -6.14 7.45
N GLY A 46 14.74 -4.88 7.55
CA GLY A 46 14.23 -4.07 6.45
C GLY A 46 13.08 -3.15 6.88
N LEU A 47 12.51 -2.44 5.91
CA LEU A 47 11.39 -1.54 6.13
C LEU A 47 10.09 -2.32 6.34
N VAL A 48 9.35 -1.96 7.37
CA VAL A 48 7.98 -2.41 7.60
C VAL A 48 7.04 -1.25 7.32
N ILE A 49 6.22 -1.38 6.29
CA ILE A 49 5.29 -0.32 5.87
C ILE A 49 3.93 -0.60 6.48
N LEU A 50 3.38 0.39 7.18
CA LEU A 50 2.04 0.34 7.78
C LEU A 50 1.12 1.27 7.01
N SER A 51 0.22 0.67 6.22
CA SER A 51 -0.77 1.38 5.42
C SER A 51 -2.14 1.40 6.11
N GLY A 52 -2.84 2.53 5.99
CA GLY A 52 -4.27 2.61 6.28
C GLY A 52 -5.07 1.98 5.14
N TRP A 53 -5.45 2.81 4.15
CA TRP A 53 -6.21 2.39 2.97
C TRP A 53 -5.37 2.36 1.68
N ALA A 54 -4.34 3.21 1.56
CA ALA A 54 -3.48 3.40 0.37
C ALA A 54 -4.24 3.89 -0.87
N HIS A 55 -4.90 5.05 -0.77
CA HIS A 55 -5.54 5.70 -1.92
C HIS A 55 -4.54 6.19 -2.99
N ALA A 56 -3.30 6.47 -2.58
CA ALA A 56 -2.17 6.78 -3.46
C ALA A 56 -1.63 5.55 -4.20
N GLY A 57 -2.00 4.34 -3.76
CA GLY A 57 -1.46 3.08 -4.25
C GLY A 57 -0.39 2.51 -3.31
N ILE A 58 -0.42 1.20 -3.10
CA ILE A 58 0.49 0.54 -2.17
C ILE A 58 1.92 0.51 -2.72
N CYS A 59 2.10 0.37 -4.04
CA CYS A 59 3.41 0.39 -4.67
C CYS A 59 4.02 1.80 -4.61
N ASN A 60 3.23 2.85 -4.80
CA ASN A 60 3.63 4.24 -4.59
C ASN A 60 4.06 4.49 -3.14
N THR A 61 3.32 3.94 -2.16
CA THR A 61 3.71 4.02 -0.74
C THR A 61 5.06 3.34 -0.48
N VAL A 62 5.33 2.20 -1.12
CA VAL A 62 6.65 1.54 -1.03
C VAL A 62 7.76 2.42 -1.59
N GLU A 63 7.56 3.04 -2.76
CA GLU A 63 8.55 3.95 -3.35
C GLU A 63 8.77 5.20 -2.47
N ALA A 64 7.71 5.75 -1.88
CA ALA A 64 7.82 6.85 -0.93
C ALA A 64 8.64 6.47 0.32
N ALA A 65 8.39 5.29 0.88
CA ALA A 65 9.14 4.77 2.03
C ALA A 65 10.63 4.58 1.69
N LYS A 66 10.95 4.04 0.50
CA LYS A 66 12.33 3.89 0.04
C LYS A 66 13.02 5.25 -0.11
N ALA A 67 12.35 6.21 -0.73
CA ALA A 67 12.89 7.54 -0.96
C ALA A 67 13.18 8.30 0.35
N ILE A 68 12.25 8.24 1.32
CA ILE A 68 12.37 8.94 2.61
C ILE A 68 13.42 8.31 3.51
N THR A 69 13.53 6.98 3.52
CA THR A 69 14.47 6.27 4.40
C THR A 69 15.85 6.05 3.77
N GLY A 70 15.97 6.14 2.45
CA GLY A 70 17.18 5.78 1.71
C GLY A 70 17.46 4.26 1.67
N LYS A 71 16.51 3.43 2.12
CA LYS A 71 16.64 1.97 2.17
C LYS A 71 15.74 1.30 1.14
N SER A 72 16.19 0.20 0.55
CA SER A 72 15.44 -0.51 -0.51
C SER A 72 14.81 -1.82 -0.05
N LYS A 73 15.34 -2.44 1.00
CA LYS A 73 14.89 -3.75 1.49
C LYS A 73 13.59 -3.58 2.28
N ILE A 74 12.52 -4.23 1.82
CA ILE A 74 11.23 -4.29 2.51
C ILE A 74 11.17 -5.62 3.27
N GLN A 75 10.76 -5.57 4.54
CA GLN A 75 10.54 -6.75 5.37
C GLN A 75 9.09 -7.22 5.31
N ASP A 76 8.13 -6.28 5.43
CA ASP A 76 6.69 -6.56 5.40
C ASP A 76 5.91 -5.30 4.99
N ILE A 77 4.69 -5.50 4.49
CA ILE A 77 3.73 -4.45 4.19
C ILE A 77 2.41 -4.85 4.84
N VAL A 78 1.98 -4.09 5.83
CA VAL A 78 0.83 -4.39 6.68
C VAL A 78 -0.22 -3.32 6.46
N GLY A 79 -1.46 -3.72 6.16
CA GLY A 79 -2.57 -2.76 6.06
C GLY A 79 -3.48 -2.94 4.84
N GLY A 80 -4.28 -1.91 4.56
CA GLY A 80 -5.13 -1.84 3.38
C GLY A 80 -4.37 -1.36 2.15
N PHE A 81 -4.61 -2.02 1.00
CA PHE A 81 -3.92 -1.74 -0.28
C PHE A 81 -4.84 -1.11 -1.33
N HIS A 82 -6.07 -0.77 -0.94
CA HIS A 82 -7.13 -0.26 -1.81
C HIS A 82 -7.44 -1.16 -3.03
N LEU A 83 -7.40 -2.48 -2.84
CA LEU A 83 -7.73 -3.46 -3.87
C LEU A 83 -9.07 -4.13 -3.52
N LEU A 84 -10.14 -3.34 -3.61
CA LEU A 84 -11.52 -3.79 -3.52
C LEU A 84 -12.10 -3.76 -4.94
N HIS A 85 -12.11 -4.90 -5.61
CA HIS A 85 -12.45 -5.05 -7.04
C HIS A 85 -11.58 -4.18 -7.97
N PRO A 86 -10.24 -4.33 -7.94
CA PRO A 86 -9.37 -3.64 -8.89
C PRO A 86 -9.67 -4.09 -10.33
N THR A 87 -9.26 -3.29 -11.31
CA THR A 87 -9.18 -3.78 -12.69
C THR A 87 -8.12 -4.88 -12.79
N GLU A 88 -8.27 -5.81 -13.73
CA GLU A 88 -7.28 -6.88 -13.97
C GLU A 88 -5.88 -6.31 -14.21
N GLU A 89 -5.77 -5.26 -15.03
CA GLU A 89 -4.50 -4.61 -15.31
C GLU A 89 -3.81 -4.06 -14.05
N ARG A 90 -4.57 -3.39 -13.17
CA ARG A 90 -4.02 -2.84 -11.91
C ARG A 90 -3.59 -3.98 -10.99
N MET A 91 -4.40 -5.03 -10.88
CA MET A 91 -4.06 -6.19 -10.05
C MET A 91 -2.79 -6.88 -10.54
N ASP A 92 -2.66 -7.11 -11.85
CA ASP A 92 -1.50 -7.78 -12.44
C ASP A 92 -0.21 -6.97 -12.25
N LYS A 93 -0.28 -5.66 -12.52
CA LYS A 93 0.88 -4.77 -12.32
C LYS A 93 1.27 -4.66 -10.84
N THR A 94 0.28 -4.61 -9.94
CA THR A 94 0.53 -4.58 -8.49
C THR A 94 1.18 -5.89 -8.02
N ALA A 95 0.64 -7.05 -8.42
CA ALA A 95 1.20 -8.35 -8.05
C ALA A 95 2.62 -8.54 -8.59
N ASN A 96 2.87 -8.13 -9.84
CA ASN A 96 4.20 -8.16 -10.44
C ASN A 96 5.20 -7.22 -9.74
N TYR A 97 4.76 -6.03 -9.31
CA TYR A 97 5.62 -5.15 -8.51
C TYR A 97 5.96 -5.79 -7.17
N LEU A 98 4.96 -6.35 -6.47
CA LEU A 98 5.16 -6.97 -5.14
C LEU A 98 6.08 -8.20 -5.21
N SER A 99 6.01 -9.02 -6.26
CA SER A 99 6.89 -10.18 -6.43
C SER A 99 8.37 -9.80 -6.55
N GLN A 100 8.66 -8.61 -7.07
CA GLN A 100 10.03 -8.11 -7.27
C GLN A 100 10.66 -7.58 -5.97
N LEU A 101 9.87 -7.38 -4.91
CA LEU A 101 10.38 -6.88 -3.62
C LEU A 101 11.16 -7.93 -2.82
N GLY A 102 11.10 -9.22 -3.20
CA GLY A 102 11.81 -10.29 -2.49
C GLY A 102 11.29 -10.55 -1.07
N LEU A 103 10.01 -10.27 -0.84
CA LEU A 103 9.34 -10.47 0.44
C LEU A 103 9.14 -11.96 0.74
N SER A 104 9.43 -12.38 1.98
CA SER A 104 9.08 -13.73 2.43
C SER A 104 7.58 -13.88 2.71
N HIS A 105 6.94 -12.77 3.08
CA HIS A 105 5.51 -12.68 3.30
C HIS A 105 5.03 -11.23 3.16
N ILE A 106 3.72 -11.06 3.03
CA ILE A 106 3.04 -9.76 3.02
C ILE A 106 1.72 -9.85 3.80
N THR A 107 1.29 -8.75 4.43
CA THR A 107 0.16 -8.77 5.38
C THR A 107 -0.98 -7.82 4.96
N PRO A 108 -1.62 -8.02 3.78
CA PRO A 108 -2.80 -7.24 3.38
C PRO A 108 -4.01 -7.52 4.27
N CYS A 109 -4.70 -6.46 4.68
CA CYS A 109 -5.93 -6.50 5.46
C CYS A 109 -6.89 -5.36 5.10
N HIS A 110 -7.88 -5.08 5.97
CA HIS A 110 -8.83 -3.98 5.84
C HIS A 110 -9.61 -3.95 4.51
N CYS A 111 -9.23 -3.05 3.60
CA CYS A 111 -9.93 -2.79 2.34
C CYS A 111 -9.43 -3.63 1.14
N THR A 112 -8.56 -4.61 1.40
CA THR A 112 -8.08 -5.57 0.39
C THR A 112 -8.96 -6.81 0.42
N ASP A 113 -9.71 -7.05 -0.66
CA ASP A 113 -10.67 -8.15 -0.71
C ASP A 113 -10.01 -9.53 -0.85
N PHE A 114 -10.80 -10.59 -0.61
CA PHE A 114 -10.30 -11.95 -0.68
C PHE A 114 -9.74 -12.34 -2.06
N PRO A 115 -10.41 -12.06 -3.20
CA PRO A 115 -9.84 -12.30 -4.52
C PRO A 115 -8.48 -11.63 -4.74
N SER A 116 -8.34 -10.36 -4.36
CA SER A 116 -7.08 -9.60 -4.48
C SER A 116 -6.00 -10.19 -3.58
N ARG A 117 -6.34 -10.58 -2.35
CA ARG A 117 -5.41 -11.29 -1.45
C ARG A 117 -4.96 -12.63 -2.04
N CYS A 118 -5.84 -13.37 -2.72
CA CYS A 118 -5.46 -14.60 -3.42
C CYS A 118 -4.51 -14.32 -4.59
N ARG A 119 -4.77 -13.27 -5.39
CA ARG A 119 -3.86 -12.84 -6.48
C ARG A 119 -2.49 -12.43 -5.94
N ILE A 120 -2.46 -11.67 -4.84
CA ILE A 120 -1.22 -11.32 -4.15
C ILE A 120 -0.51 -12.58 -3.65
N HIS A 121 -1.24 -13.54 -3.05
CA HIS A 121 -0.67 -14.78 -2.52
C HIS A 121 0.05 -15.63 -3.59
N GLN A 122 -0.39 -15.55 -4.85
CA GLN A 122 0.31 -16.19 -5.98
C GLN A 122 1.68 -15.56 -6.28
N ALA A 123 1.87 -14.28 -5.95
CA ALA A 123 3.10 -13.53 -6.18
C ALA A 123 4.02 -13.51 -4.94
N VAL A 124 3.44 -13.31 -3.76
CA VAL A 124 4.13 -13.24 -2.45
C VAL A 124 3.24 -13.90 -1.40
N PRO A 125 3.74 -14.83 -0.57
CA PRO A 125 2.93 -15.48 0.46
C PRO A 125 2.22 -14.49 1.37
N VAL A 126 0.89 -14.48 1.35
CA VAL A 126 0.08 -13.68 2.27
C VAL A 126 0.09 -14.29 3.67
N ARG A 127 0.54 -13.52 4.67
CA ARG A 127 0.35 -13.82 6.08
C ARG A 127 -1.10 -13.47 6.47
N PRO A 128 -1.90 -14.44 6.96
CA PRO A 128 -3.24 -14.15 7.46
C PRO A 128 -3.16 -13.34 8.75
N ILE A 129 -4.03 -12.34 8.88
CA ILE A 129 -4.16 -11.51 10.08
C ILE A 129 -5.64 -11.22 10.38
N GLY A 130 -5.94 -10.94 11.65
CA GLY A 130 -7.27 -10.53 12.10
C GLY A 130 -7.19 -9.59 13.30
N SER A 131 -8.35 -9.14 13.77
CA SER A 131 -8.43 -8.34 15.00
C SER A 131 -7.84 -9.12 16.18
N GLY A 132 -6.96 -8.48 16.94
CA GLY A 132 -6.25 -9.09 18.08
C GLY A 132 -4.93 -9.78 17.72
N SER A 133 -4.54 -9.83 16.45
CA SER A 133 -3.21 -10.28 16.07
C SER A 133 -2.12 -9.32 16.55
N VAL A 134 -0.97 -9.88 16.92
CA VAL A 134 0.24 -9.13 17.30
C VAL A 134 1.34 -9.44 16.29
N LEU A 135 1.97 -8.41 15.75
CA LEU A 135 3.14 -8.51 14.89
C LEU A 135 4.31 -7.83 15.59
N GLU A 136 5.45 -8.50 15.64
CA GLU A 136 6.66 -8.00 16.27
C GLU A 136 7.77 -7.88 15.23
N TYR A 137 8.41 -6.72 15.22
CA TYR A 137 9.55 -6.40 14.36
C TYR A 137 10.67 -5.84 15.23
N ARG A 138 11.92 -6.06 14.81
CA ARG A 138 13.13 -5.57 15.48
C ARG A 138 13.76 -4.50 14.62
#